data_AF-A0A954YPP6-F1
#
_entry.id   AF-A0A954YPP6-F1
#
_cell.length_a   1.000
_cell.length_b   1.000
_cell.length_c   1.000
_cell.angle_alpha   90.00
_cell.angle_beta   90.00
_cell.angle_gamma   90.00
#
_symmetry.space_group_name_H-M   'P 1'
#
loop_
_entity.id
_entity.type
_entity.pdbx_description
1 polymer ?
#
loop_
_entity_poly.entity_id
_entity_poly.type
_entity_poly.pdbx_seq_one_letter_code
_entity_poly.pdbx_strand_id
1 'polypeptide(L)'
;MRCLRHNSIVSFANAQGADRTFISQTPNGHVFVVADGAGGVAGGSHAATQCVSFVQNIVVANLLRDEVYWVEALTRLDEAMLRDRSAGESTCIVIEVRDGVCFGTCVGDSRAVHFDGDEAVDLTFQQSRKPLLGSGDAVLRPIRFDLKAGRLVLATDGLWKYALRNDILTVLDSGDWESLPGQLVDSVRLPSGNLQDDVGIIIVDVTP
;
A
#
# COMPACT_ATOMS: atom_id res chain seq x y z
N MET A 1 11.49 -16.44 14.13
CA MET A 1 11.20 -15.11 13.55
C MET A 1 11.24 -15.31 12.06
N ARG A 2 10.12 -15.10 11.35
CA ARG A 2 10.06 -15.38 9.91
C ARG A 2 10.92 -14.39 9.15
N CYS A 3 11.65 -14.85 8.15
CA CYS A 3 12.43 -13.96 7.30
C CYS A 3 11.50 -13.30 6.29
N LEU A 4 11.50 -11.97 6.29
CA LEU A 4 10.74 -11.15 5.36
C LEU A 4 11.69 -10.59 4.32
N ARG A 5 11.49 -10.98 3.07
CA ARG A 5 12.11 -10.34 1.91
C ARG A 5 11.07 -9.42 1.29
N HIS A 6 11.43 -8.20 0.92
CA HIS A 6 10.49 -7.28 0.28
C HIS A 6 11.09 -6.60 -0.95
N ASN A 7 10.24 -6.35 -1.95
CA ASN A 7 10.58 -5.63 -3.17
C ASN A 7 9.42 -4.70 -3.53
N SER A 8 9.71 -3.58 -4.18
CA SER A 8 8.71 -2.57 -4.52
C SER A 8 9.05 -1.82 -5.78
N ILE A 9 8.02 -1.31 -6.44
CA ILE A 9 8.16 -0.41 -7.57
C ILE A 9 7.05 0.64 -7.54
N VAL A 10 7.34 1.81 -8.10
CA VAL A 10 6.32 2.80 -8.49
C VAL A 10 6.55 3.10 -9.96
N SER A 11 5.51 2.97 -10.78
CA SER A 11 5.53 3.34 -12.19
C SER A 11 4.39 4.30 -12.49
N PHE A 12 4.70 5.45 -13.07
CA PHE A 12 3.71 6.48 -13.34
C PHE A 12 3.15 6.37 -14.77
N ALA A 13 1.84 6.56 -14.92
CA ALA A 13 1.18 6.69 -16.22
C ALA A 13 1.53 8.02 -16.91
N ASN A 14 1.92 9.04 -16.15
CA ASN A 14 2.29 10.35 -16.67
C ASN A 14 3.30 11.08 -15.75
N ALA A 15 3.75 12.28 -16.15
CA ALA A 15 4.77 13.05 -15.42
C ALA A 15 4.33 13.56 -14.04
N GLN A 16 3.04 13.50 -13.71
CA GLN A 16 2.46 14.03 -12.47
C GLN A 16 2.01 12.93 -11.51
N GLY A 17 2.66 11.76 -11.58
CA GLY A 17 2.19 10.58 -10.86
C GLY A 17 2.02 10.77 -9.35
N ALA A 18 0.92 10.23 -8.84
CA ALA A 18 0.40 10.42 -7.50
C ALA A 18 0.56 9.19 -6.60
N ASP A 19 1.03 8.06 -7.13
CA ASP A 19 1.32 6.87 -6.32
C ASP A 19 2.60 6.98 -5.51
N ARG A 20 2.58 6.53 -4.26
CA ARG A 20 3.75 6.47 -3.38
C ARG A 20 3.80 5.14 -2.64
N THR A 21 5.02 4.63 -2.46
CA THR A 21 5.27 3.48 -1.59
C THR A 21 6.36 3.80 -0.58
N PHE A 22 6.34 3.11 0.56
CA PHE A 22 7.40 3.20 1.57
C PHE A 22 7.58 1.87 2.29
N ILE A 23 8.85 1.54 2.57
CA ILE A 23 9.23 0.36 3.32
C ILE A 23 10.27 0.75 4.36
N SER A 24 10.12 0.26 5.59
CA SER A 24 11.12 0.44 6.63
C SER A 24 11.24 -0.77 7.53
N GLN A 25 12.47 -1.09 7.93
CA GLN A 25 12.75 -2.02 9.02
C GLN A 25 12.71 -1.27 10.35
N THR A 26 12.06 -1.87 11.33
CA THR A 26 11.98 -1.40 12.72
C THR A 26 12.70 -2.41 13.62
N PRO A 27 13.03 -2.07 14.87
CA PRO A 27 13.62 -3.04 15.80
C PRO A 27 12.78 -4.31 16.01
N ASN A 28 11.46 -4.24 15.78
CA ASN A 28 10.52 -5.31 16.09
C ASN A 28 9.85 -5.92 14.84
N GLY A 29 10.18 -5.47 13.62
CA GLY A 29 9.42 -5.85 12.44
C GLY A 29 9.62 -4.94 11.24
N HIS A 30 8.66 -4.92 10.32
CA HIS A 30 8.71 -4.11 9.10
C HIS A 30 7.44 -3.28 8.95
N VAL A 31 7.55 -2.08 8.39
CA VAL A 31 6.41 -1.21 8.04
C VAL A 31 6.38 -1.03 6.53
N PHE A 32 5.18 -1.18 5.96
CA PHE A 32 4.90 -1.06 4.53
C PHE A 32 3.76 -0.06 4.33
N VAL A 33 3.89 0.81 3.33
CA VAL A 33 2.87 1.80 2.99
C VAL A 33 2.67 1.85 1.48
N VAL A 34 1.42 1.84 1.04
CA VAL A 34 1.02 2.26 -0.31
C VAL A 34 -0.02 3.38 -0.18
N ALA A 35 0.14 4.43 -0.99
CA ALA A 35 -0.78 5.55 -1.05
C ALA A 35 -0.97 5.97 -2.51
N ASP A 36 -2.22 6.19 -2.89
CA ASP A 36 -2.66 6.63 -4.21
C ASP A 36 -3.34 7.98 -4.04
N GLY A 37 -2.80 9.02 -4.66
CA GLY A 37 -3.35 10.36 -4.59
C GLY A 37 -4.49 10.54 -5.57
N ALA A 38 -5.66 10.95 -5.08
CA ALA A 38 -6.88 11.02 -5.88
C ALA A 38 -6.71 11.84 -7.17
N GLY A 39 -6.97 11.19 -8.31
CA GLY A 39 -6.99 11.83 -9.62
C GLY A 39 -8.17 12.79 -9.82
N GLY A 40 -8.02 13.73 -10.77
CA GLY A 40 -9.08 14.69 -11.14
C GLY A 40 -9.23 15.90 -10.20
N VAL A 41 -8.45 15.96 -9.12
CA VAL A 41 -8.34 17.10 -8.21
C VAL A 41 -6.86 17.50 -8.09
N ALA A 42 -6.57 18.80 -7.97
CA ALA A 42 -5.21 19.25 -7.73
C ALA A 42 -4.73 18.75 -6.36
N GLY A 43 -3.45 18.37 -6.25
CA GLY A 43 -2.81 18.04 -4.97
C GLY A 43 -2.77 16.56 -4.58
N GLY A 44 -3.25 15.62 -5.41
CA GLY A 44 -3.19 14.18 -5.11
C GLY A 44 -1.76 13.67 -4.84
N SER A 45 -0.80 14.03 -5.70
CA SER A 45 0.63 13.69 -5.49
C SER A 45 1.18 14.26 -4.16
N HIS A 46 0.76 15.45 -3.76
CA HIS A 46 1.14 16.03 -2.46
C HIS A 46 0.52 15.26 -1.31
N ALA A 47 -0.76 14.91 -1.42
CA ALA A 47 -1.50 14.13 -0.43
C ALA A 47 -0.89 12.73 -0.18
N ALA A 48 -0.57 11.98 -1.24
CA ALA A 48 0.10 10.69 -1.13
C ALA A 48 1.51 10.81 -0.53
N THR A 49 2.22 11.88 -0.88
CA THR A 49 3.55 12.19 -0.30
C THR A 49 3.44 12.51 1.19
N GLN A 50 2.41 13.23 1.62
CA GLN A 50 2.14 13.49 3.04
C GLN A 50 1.84 12.20 3.80
N CYS A 51 1.05 11.28 3.23
CA CYS A 51 0.78 9.98 3.82
C CYS A 51 2.06 9.18 4.10
N VAL A 52 2.91 9.01 3.09
CA VAL A 52 4.18 8.30 3.23
C VAL A 52 5.13 9.02 4.19
N SER A 53 5.27 10.34 4.07
CA SER A 53 6.18 11.11 4.93
C SER A 53 5.77 11.07 6.40
N PHE A 54 4.47 11.09 6.67
CA PHE A 54 3.94 11.00 8.02
C PHE A 54 4.27 9.65 8.67
N VAL A 55 4.06 8.54 7.96
CA VAL A 55 4.43 7.21 8.44
C VAL A 55 5.94 7.08 8.62
N GLN A 56 6.74 7.57 7.66
CA GLN A 56 8.19 7.60 7.76
C GLN A 56 8.66 8.33 9.01
N ASN A 57 8.08 9.50 9.32
CA ASN A 57 8.42 10.27 10.52
C ASN A 57 8.09 9.53 11.81
N ILE A 58 6.95 8.82 11.87
CA ILE A 58 6.60 7.96 13.01
C ILE A 58 7.64 6.86 13.22
N VAL A 59 8.07 6.20 12.14
CA VAL A 59 9.04 5.11 12.20
C VAL A 59 10.42 5.62 12.63
N VAL A 60 10.91 6.69 12.00
CA VAL A 60 12.23 7.28 12.32
C VAL A 60 12.29 7.79 13.76
N ALA A 61 11.20 8.39 14.25
CA ALA A 61 11.12 8.87 15.62
C ALA A 61 10.83 7.75 16.65
N ASN A 62 10.71 6.48 16.20
CA ASN A 62 10.38 5.31 17.03
C ASN A 62 9.12 5.54 17.88
N LEU A 63 8.08 6.10 17.27
CA LEU A 63 6.83 6.46 17.94
C LEU A 63 5.76 5.36 17.88
N LEU A 64 6.10 4.18 17.36
CA LEU A 64 5.19 3.03 17.31
C LEU A 64 4.86 2.57 18.72
N ARG A 65 3.56 2.33 18.97
CA ARG A 65 3.04 1.94 20.27
C ARG A 65 2.41 0.56 20.19
N ASP A 66 1.09 0.51 20.12
CA ASP A 66 0.28 -0.70 20.06
C ASP A 66 -0.33 -0.90 18.65
N GLU A 67 -1.06 -2.00 18.49
CA GLU A 67 -1.68 -2.40 17.23
C GLU A 67 -2.79 -1.45 16.72
N VAL A 68 -3.37 -0.62 17.60
CA VAL A 68 -4.44 0.33 17.23
C VAL A 68 -3.89 1.72 16.91
N TYR A 69 -2.62 1.97 17.21
CA TYR A 69 -1.96 3.26 17.01
C TYR A 69 -2.08 3.80 15.59
N TRP A 70 -2.05 2.93 14.57
CA TRP A 70 -2.14 3.35 13.17
C TRP A 70 -3.46 4.03 12.81
N VAL A 71 -4.58 3.59 13.40
CA VAL A 71 -5.89 4.23 13.19
C VAL A 71 -5.86 5.65 13.74
N GLU A 72 -5.43 5.81 15.00
CA GLU A 72 -5.32 7.13 15.63
C GLU A 72 -4.36 8.06 14.88
N ALA A 73 -3.20 7.53 14.47
CA ALA A 73 -2.19 8.29 13.75
C ALA A 73 -2.72 8.81 12.40
N LEU A 74 -3.37 7.95 11.60
CA LEU A 74 -3.93 8.38 10.31
C LEU A 74 -5.17 9.26 10.46
N THR A 75 -5.97 9.13 11.52
CA THR A 75 -7.05 10.10 11.81
C THR A 75 -6.49 11.51 12.05
N ARG A 76 -5.39 11.62 12.81
CA ARG A 76 -4.73 12.93 13.03
C ARG A 76 -4.13 13.48 11.75
N LEU A 77 -3.59 12.60 10.89
CA LEU A 77 -3.11 13.00 9.57
C LEU A 77 -4.24 13.54 8.70
N ASP A 78 -5.40 12.86 8.66
CA ASP A 78 -6.57 13.28 7.89
C ASP A 78 -6.98 14.72 8.22
N GLU A 79 -7.09 15.05 9.52
CA GLU A 79 -7.38 16.40 9.98
C GLU A 79 -6.28 17.42 9.63
N ALA A 80 -5.01 16.99 9.65
CA ALA A 80 -3.89 17.87 9.30
C ALA A 80 -3.86 18.18 7.80
N MET A 81 -4.13 17.17 6.96
CA MET A 81 -4.23 17.30 5.52
C MET A 81 -5.40 18.19 5.12
N LEU A 82 -6.57 18.06 5.76
CA LEU A 82 -7.72 18.95 5.53
C LEU A 82 -7.37 20.44 5.73
N ARG A 83 -6.44 20.76 6.64
CA ARG A 83 -5.99 22.13 6.90
C ARG A 83 -4.97 22.64 5.88
N ASP A 84 -4.34 21.75 5.12
CA ASP A 84 -3.42 22.10 4.04
C ASP A 84 -4.20 22.32 2.74
N ARG A 85 -4.39 23.59 2.38
CA ARG A 85 -5.14 23.99 1.17
C ARG A 85 -4.49 23.53 -0.15
N SER A 86 -3.24 23.07 -0.11
CA SER A 86 -2.54 22.52 -1.27
C SER A 86 -2.62 20.99 -1.36
N ALA A 87 -3.05 20.32 -0.29
CA ALA A 87 -3.26 18.88 -0.27
C ALA A 87 -4.58 18.54 -0.97
N GLY A 88 -4.49 17.56 -1.88
CA GLY A 88 -5.65 16.84 -2.33
C GLY A 88 -6.02 15.74 -1.33
N GLU A 89 -6.64 14.69 -1.84
CA GLU A 89 -6.97 13.50 -1.06
C GLU A 89 -6.10 12.30 -1.47
N SER A 90 -5.98 11.31 -0.60
CA SER A 90 -5.23 10.08 -0.90
C SER A 90 -5.84 8.85 -0.22
N THR A 91 -5.74 7.70 -0.88
CA THR A 91 -5.82 6.39 -0.22
C THR A 91 -4.60 6.23 0.69
N CYS A 92 -4.69 5.29 1.64
CA CYS A 92 -3.50 4.85 2.36
C CYS A 92 -3.75 3.48 2.95
N ILE A 93 -2.79 2.57 2.74
CA ILE A 93 -2.65 1.35 3.52
C ILE A 93 -1.32 1.47 4.26
N VAL A 94 -1.36 1.30 5.58
CA VAL A 94 -0.16 1.06 6.39
C VAL A 94 -0.28 -0.32 7.03
N ILE A 95 0.76 -1.14 6.86
CA ILE A 95 0.89 -2.45 7.50
C ILE A 95 2.23 -2.53 8.23
N GLU A 96 2.18 -2.80 9.52
CA GLU A 96 3.30 -3.27 10.33
C GLU A 96 3.24 -4.80 10.43
N VAL A 97 4.36 -5.48 10.17
CA VAL A 97 4.51 -6.92 10.39
C VAL A 97 5.46 -7.14 11.56
N ARG A 98 4.94 -7.70 12.65
CA ARG A 98 5.68 -8.02 13.88
C ARG A 98 5.25 -9.39 14.39
N ASP A 99 6.23 -10.22 14.76
CA ASP A 99 5.99 -11.57 15.30
C ASP A 99 5.06 -12.46 14.46
N GLY A 100 5.10 -12.29 13.13
CA GLY A 100 4.26 -13.06 12.20
C GLY A 100 2.80 -12.59 12.13
N VAL A 101 2.50 -11.40 12.63
CA VAL A 101 1.17 -10.80 12.56
C VAL A 101 1.25 -9.46 11.83
N CYS A 102 0.33 -9.23 10.91
CA CYS A 102 0.09 -7.94 10.28
C CYS A 102 -0.87 -7.11 11.15
N PHE A 103 -0.48 -5.88 11.45
CA PHE A 103 -1.32 -4.86 12.09
C PHE A 103 -1.31 -3.61 11.23
N GLY A 104 -2.36 -2.81 11.27
CA GLY A 104 -2.37 -1.60 10.46
C GLY A 104 -3.74 -0.99 10.30
N THR A 105 -3.86 -0.15 9.28
CA THR A 105 -5.14 0.42 8.87
C THR A 105 -5.15 0.73 7.39
N CYS A 106 -6.35 0.85 6.82
CA CYS A 106 -6.55 1.20 5.42
C CYS A 106 -7.72 2.17 5.21
N VAL A 107 -7.66 2.90 4.10
CA VAL A 107 -8.76 3.68 3.50
C VAL A 107 -8.50 3.85 2.01
N GLY A 108 -9.57 3.89 1.22
CA GLY A 108 -9.51 3.99 -0.24
C GLY A 108 -9.74 2.64 -0.92
N ASP A 109 -9.17 2.48 -2.10
CA ASP A 109 -9.36 1.31 -2.97
C ASP A 109 -8.06 0.64 -3.44
N SER A 110 -6.91 1.13 -3.01
CA SER A 110 -5.68 0.33 -2.90
C SER A 110 -5.95 -0.93 -2.07
N ARG A 111 -5.23 -2.03 -2.29
CA ARG A 111 -5.48 -3.30 -1.56
C ARG A 111 -4.21 -3.95 -1.07
N ALA A 112 -4.37 -4.70 0.02
CA ALA A 112 -3.38 -5.63 0.53
C ALA A 112 -3.95 -7.05 0.49
N VAL A 113 -3.29 -7.95 -0.25
CA VAL A 113 -3.75 -9.33 -0.46
C VAL A 113 -2.63 -10.29 -0.11
N HIS A 114 -2.90 -11.23 0.79
CA HIS A 114 -2.00 -12.34 1.09
C HIS A 114 -2.33 -13.54 0.18
N PHE A 115 -1.31 -14.08 -0.47
CA PHE A 115 -1.38 -15.23 -1.36
C PHE A 115 -0.63 -16.42 -0.75
N ASP A 116 -1.29 -17.58 -0.69
CA ASP A 116 -0.72 -18.88 -0.31
C ASP A 116 -1.09 -19.90 -1.40
N GLY A 117 -0.19 -20.06 -2.38
CA GLY A 117 -0.52 -20.71 -3.64
C GLY A 117 -1.67 -19.98 -4.36
N ASP A 118 -2.74 -20.71 -4.67
CA ASP A 118 -3.94 -20.16 -5.33
C ASP A 118 -4.91 -19.47 -4.35
N GLU A 119 -4.75 -19.69 -3.04
CA GLU A 119 -5.56 -19.02 -2.04
C GLU A 119 -5.16 -17.56 -1.92
N ALA A 120 -6.15 -16.66 -1.87
CA ALA A 120 -5.91 -15.24 -1.66
C ALA A 120 -6.85 -14.69 -0.61
N VAL A 121 -6.29 -14.01 0.38
CA VAL A 121 -7.03 -13.33 1.45
C VAL A 121 -6.83 -11.83 1.29
N ASP A 122 -7.91 -11.10 1.04
CA ASP A 122 -7.90 -9.64 0.98
C ASP A 122 -7.95 -9.07 2.40
N LEU A 123 -6.83 -8.53 2.89
CA LEU A 123 -6.72 -7.91 4.22
C LEU A 123 -7.48 -6.58 4.31
N THR A 124 -7.87 -6.03 3.17
CA THR A 124 -8.57 -4.74 3.01
C THR A 124 -10.05 -4.89 2.65
N PHE A 125 -10.62 -6.10 2.73
CA PHE A 125 -11.99 -6.39 2.26
C PHE A 125 -13.10 -5.54 2.91
N GLN A 126 -12.86 -4.98 4.10
CA GLN A 126 -13.83 -4.14 4.82
C GLN A 126 -13.57 -2.63 4.68
N GLN A 127 -12.55 -2.24 3.92
CA GLN A 127 -12.13 -0.83 3.81
C GLN A 127 -13.24 0.07 3.24
N SER A 128 -13.30 1.29 3.74
CA SER A 128 -14.13 2.34 3.15
C SER A 128 -13.39 2.93 1.96
N ARG A 129 -14.02 2.95 0.78
CA ARG A 129 -13.43 3.56 -0.42
C ARG A 129 -13.41 5.09 -0.38
N LYS A 130 -14.39 5.68 0.31
CA LYS A 130 -14.52 7.12 0.54
C LYS A 130 -15.22 7.35 1.88
N PRO A 131 -15.05 8.54 2.49
CA PRO A 131 -14.12 9.60 2.07
C PRO A 131 -12.65 9.22 2.33
N LEU A 132 -11.72 9.84 1.60
CA LEU A 132 -10.28 9.55 1.61
C LEU A 132 -9.54 10.39 2.67
N LEU A 133 -8.24 10.11 2.91
CA LEU A 133 -7.42 11.00 3.74
C LEU A 133 -7.28 12.37 3.07
N GLY A 134 -7.33 13.44 3.86
CA GLY A 134 -7.44 14.83 3.40
C GLY A 134 -8.87 15.38 3.46
N SER A 135 -9.87 14.53 3.61
CA SER A 135 -11.27 14.95 3.75
C SER A 135 -11.62 15.43 5.16
N GLY A 136 -10.90 14.95 6.18
CA GLY A 136 -11.23 15.13 7.60
C GLY A 136 -12.36 14.21 8.11
N ASP A 137 -12.94 13.39 7.25
CA ASP A 137 -14.03 12.45 7.56
C ASP A 137 -13.65 10.99 7.22
N ALA A 138 -12.36 10.70 6.97
CA ALA A 138 -11.91 9.40 6.50
C ALA A 138 -12.29 8.27 7.46
N VAL A 139 -12.94 7.23 6.94
CA VAL A 139 -13.35 6.06 7.73
C VAL A 139 -12.30 4.97 7.64
N LEU A 140 -11.32 5.04 8.53
CA LEU A 140 -10.22 4.09 8.65
C LEU A 140 -10.69 2.73 9.15
N ARG A 141 -10.15 1.66 8.56
CA ARG A 141 -10.44 0.28 8.97
C ARG A 141 -9.19 -0.42 9.46
N PRO A 142 -9.16 -0.91 10.72
CA PRO A 142 -8.02 -1.61 11.25
C PRO A 142 -7.79 -2.93 10.48
N ILE A 143 -6.52 -3.28 10.30
CA ILE A 143 -6.07 -4.54 9.74
C ILE A 143 -5.46 -5.36 10.87
N ARG A 144 -5.90 -6.61 11.00
CA ARG A 144 -5.24 -7.62 11.81
C ARG A 144 -5.27 -8.96 11.07
N PHE A 145 -4.11 -9.56 10.84
CA PHE A 145 -4.03 -10.84 10.14
C PHE A 145 -2.83 -11.66 10.63
N ASP A 146 -3.06 -12.92 10.98
CA ASP A 146 -1.98 -13.86 11.28
C ASP A 146 -1.32 -14.25 9.97
N LEU A 147 -0.18 -13.62 9.69
CA LEU A 147 0.55 -13.83 8.45
C LEU A 147 1.01 -15.28 8.42
N LYS A 148 0.82 -15.98 7.29
CA LYS A 148 1.33 -17.33 7.03
C LYS A 148 2.47 -17.28 6.02
N ALA A 149 3.09 -18.41 5.72
CA ALA A 149 4.01 -18.47 4.59
C ALA A 149 3.28 -18.07 3.30
N GLY A 150 4.02 -17.61 2.29
CA GLY A 150 3.44 -17.09 1.05
C GLY A 150 3.78 -15.62 0.84
N ARG A 151 2.96 -14.90 0.07
CA ARG A 151 3.28 -13.53 -0.37
C ARG A 151 2.20 -12.54 -0.04
N LEU A 152 2.57 -11.46 0.65
CA LEU A 152 1.70 -10.31 0.85
C LEU A 152 2.00 -9.28 -0.25
N VAL A 153 0.98 -8.91 -1.02
CA VAL A 153 1.06 -7.89 -2.07
C VAL A 153 0.21 -6.70 -1.66
N LEU A 154 0.82 -5.53 -1.49
CA LEU A 154 0.14 -4.25 -1.36
C LEU A 154 0.26 -3.54 -2.69
N ALA A 155 -0.84 -3.04 -3.24
CA ALA A 155 -0.77 -2.21 -4.43
C ALA A 155 -1.90 -1.18 -4.52
N THR A 156 -1.68 -0.14 -5.30
CA THR A 156 -2.70 0.86 -5.69
C THR A 156 -3.68 0.27 -6.71
N ASP A 157 -4.75 1.01 -7.03
CA ASP A 157 -5.82 0.48 -7.88
C ASP A 157 -5.34 0.20 -9.32
N GLY A 158 -4.27 0.87 -9.77
CA GLY A 158 -3.65 0.65 -11.08
C GLY A 158 -3.12 -0.77 -11.31
N LEU A 159 -2.85 -1.55 -10.26
CA LEU A 159 -2.69 -3.00 -10.41
C LEU A 159 -4.05 -3.71 -10.37
N TRP A 160 -4.79 -3.53 -9.27
CA TRP A 160 -5.97 -4.36 -8.95
C TRP A 160 -7.14 -4.22 -9.91
N LYS A 161 -7.22 -3.10 -10.62
CA LYS A 161 -8.29 -2.77 -11.56
C LYS A 161 -8.03 -3.32 -12.96
N TYR A 162 -6.77 -3.47 -13.34
CA TYR A 162 -6.37 -3.78 -14.71
C TYR A 162 -5.69 -5.14 -14.86
N ALA A 163 -5.12 -5.71 -13.80
CA ALA A 163 -4.52 -7.03 -13.84
C ALA A 163 -5.58 -8.14 -13.69
N LEU A 164 -5.43 -9.22 -14.45
CA LEU A 164 -6.21 -10.43 -14.22
C LEU A 164 -5.59 -11.22 -13.07
N ARG A 165 -6.44 -11.83 -12.23
CA ARG A 165 -5.99 -12.66 -11.09
C ARG A 165 -4.98 -13.75 -11.52
N ASN A 166 -5.24 -14.41 -12.64
CA ASN A 166 -4.37 -15.48 -13.13
C ASN A 166 -2.99 -14.96 -13.56
N ASP A 167 -2.93 -13.74 -14.09
CA ASP A 167 -1.66 -13.11 -14.48
C ASP A 167 -0.85 -12.77 -13.23
N ILE A 168 -1.51 -12.22 -12.19
CA ILE A 168 -0.88 -11.98 -10.89
C ILE A 168 -0.32 -13.29 -10.32
N LEU A 169 -1.13 -14.36 -10.25
CA LEU A 169 -0.69 -15.65 -9.72
C LEU A 169 0.47 -16.24 -10.53
N THR A 170 0.43 -16.14 -11.87
CA THR A 170 1.51 -16.63 -12.74
C THR A 170 2.81 -15.87 -12.49
N VAL A 171 2.75 -14.54 -12.38
CA VAL A 171 3.92 -13.71 -12.08
C VAL A 171 4.45 -14.02 -10.69
N LEU A 172 3.58 -14.17 -9.69
CA LEU A 172 4.00 -14.58 -8.35
C LEU A 172 4.65 -15.98 -8.38
N ASP A 173 4.09 -16.98 -9.01
CA ASP A 173 4.67 -18.33 -8.98
C ASP A 173 6.03 -18.42 -9.71
N SER A 174 6.14 -17.78 -10.87
CA SER A 174 7.27 -18.01 -11.80
C SER A 174 8.26 -16.87 -11.93
N GLY A 175 7.93 -15.68 -11.41
CA GLY A 175 8.74 -14.48 -11.58
C GLY A 175 10.04 -14.51 -10.80
N ASP A 176 11.12 -14.01 -11.43
CA ASP A 176 12.35 -13.74 -10.72
C ASP A 176 12.15 -12.60 -9.73
N TRP A 177 12.59 -12.79 -8.48
CA TRP A 177 12.31 -11.85 -7.40
C TRP A 177 12.73 -10.41 -7.68
N GLU A 178 13.88 -10.20 -8.33
CA GLU A 178 14.40 -8.85 -8.57
C GLU A 178 13.50 -8.11 -9.57
N SER A 179 13.03 -8.81 -10.58
CA SER A 179 12.13 -8.27 -11.61
C SER A 179 10.64 -8.36 -11.27
N LEU A 180 10.27 -9.06 -10.20
CA LEU A 180 8.89 -9.44 -9.88
C LEU A 180 7.90 -8.26 -9.84
N PRO A 181 8.18 -7.13 -9.15
CA PRO A 181 7.27 -5.99 -9.20
C PRO A 181 7.14 -5.38 -10.60
N GLY A 182 8.23 -5.38 -11.37
CA GLY A 182 8.23 -4.91 -12.77
C GLY A 182 7.37 -5.79 -13.67
N GLN A 183 7.42 -7.11 -13.50
CA GLN A 183 6.57 -8.04 -14.24
C GLN A 183 5.08 -7.84 -13.92
N LEU A 184 4.73 -7.51 -12.66
CA LEU A 184 3.36 -7.14 -12.29
C LEU A 184 2.93 -5.82 -12.95
N VAL A 185 3.81 -4.81 -13.01
CA VAL A 185 3.54 -3.57 -13.76
C VAL A 185 3.33 -3.86 -15.25
N ASP A 186 4.17 -4.70 -15.84
CA ASP A 186 4.09 -5.04 -17.26
C ASP A 186 2.80 -5.79 -17.60
N SER A 187 2.21 -6.54 -16.65
CA SER A 187 0.92 -7.22 -16.83
C SER A 187 -0.26 -6.27 -17.05
N VAL A 188 -0.13 -4.99 -16.67
CA VAL A 188 -1.18 -3.96 -16.83
C VAL A 188 -0.85 -2.91 -17.89
N ARG A 189 0.25 -3.08 -18.64
CA ARG A 189 0.58 -2.17 -19.73
C ARG A 189 -0.37 -2.33 -20.92
N LEU A 190 -0.71 -1.20 -21.51
CA LEU A 190 -1.37 -1.15 -22.81
C LEU A 190 -0.44 -1.67 -23.92
N PRO A 191 -0.98 -2.07 -25.08
CA PRO A 191 -0.17 -2.40 -26.25
C PRO A 191 0.78 -1.28 -26.71
N SER A 192 0.48 -0.02 -26.35
CA SER A 192 1.35 1.14 -26.59
C SER A 192 2.57 1.20 -25.66
N GLY A 193 2.63 0.37 -24.61
CA GLY A 193 3.62 0.41 -23.54
C GLY A 193 3.25 1.34 -22.37
N ASN A 194 2.25 2.21 -22.55
CA ASN A 194 1.78 3.12 -21.50
C ASN A 194 0.96 2.38 -20.44
N LEU A 195 0.83 2.98 -19.26
CA LEU A 195 -0.06 2.52 -18.20
C LEU A 195 -1.41 3.24 -18.28
N GLN A 196 -2.46 2.56 -17.80
CA GLN A 196 -3.81 3.14 -17.67
C GLN A 196 -3.90 4.11 -16.49
N ASP A 197 -3.18 3.78 -15.42
CA ASP A 197 -3.08 4.55 -14.18
C ASP A 197 -1.69 4.36 -13.57
N ASP A 198 -1.35 5.13 -12.55
CA ASP A 198 -0.13 4.88 -11.79
C ASP A 198 -0.19 3.52 -11.09
N VAL A 199 0.97 2.91 -10.87
CA VAL A 199 1.08 1.60 -10.25
C VAL A 199 2.16 1.62 -9.17
N GLY A 200 1.73 1.65 -7.92
CA GLY A 200 2.57 1.45 -6.73
C GLY A 200 2.39 0.03 -6.18
N ILE A 201 3.48 -0.74 -6.06
CA ILE A 201 3.45 -2.13 -5.58
C ILE A 201 4.51 -2.33 -4.50
N ILE A 202 4.15 -3.04 -3.43
CA ILE A 202 5.06 -3.69 -2.49
C ILE A 202 4.71 -5.18 -2.45
N ILE A 203 5.73 -6.02 -2.59
CA ILE A 203 5.64 -7.48 -2.42
C ILE A 203 6.49 -7.85 -1.21
N VAL A 204 5.92 -8.65 -0.31
CA VAL A 204 6.59 -9.21 0.86
C VAL A 204 6.51 -10.73 0.76
N ASP A 205 7.67 -11.38 0.65
CA ASP A 205 7.79 -12.83 0.71
C ASP A 205 7.99 -13.27 2.15
N VAL A 206 7.11 -14.15 2.61
CA VAL A 206 7.06 -14.67 3.96
C VAL A 206 7.54 -16.11 3.91
N THR A 207 8.81 -16.29 4.23
CA THR A 207 9.40 -17.63 4.28
C THR A 207 9.09 -18.30 5.63
N PRO A 208 8.95 -19.65 5.65
CA PRO A 208 8.76 -20.42 6.88
C PRO A 208 9.83 -20.16 7.95
#